data_AF-A0A1Y2IIL4-F1
#
_entry.id   AF-A0A1Y2IIL4-F1
#
_cell.length_a   1.000
_cell.length_b   1.000
_cell.length_c   1.000
_cell.angle_alpha   90.00
_cell.angle_beta   90.00
_cell.angle_gamma   90.00
#
_symmetry.space_group_name_H-M   'P 1'
#
loop_
_entity.id
_entity.type
_entity.pdbx_description
1 polymer ?
#
loop_
_entity_poly.entity_id
_entity_poly.type
_entity_poly.pdbx_seq_one_letter_code
_entity_poly.pdbx_strand_id
1 'polypeptide(L)'
;MLVCRFEDAVDQCLPDHRVQRRNGNILPNHHNTLLRSQPLDQVYHLIEGATDLRALLRTINYVRREGSGSDKDDAYNGYQDSKYFKVNFTAAQKFKTVEFRQHEGTVSATVTIEWAEFILRFVNFAIYSHPDQLKAGGLNGTIQELHHLFVLPRLFQERLRRKHIQI
;
A
#
# COMPACT_ATOMS: atom_id res chain seq x y z
N MET A 1 0.30 8.22 1.27
CA MET A 1 1.76 8.23 1.40
C MET A 1 2.36 6.85 1.67
N LEU A 2 1.99 6.13 2.73
CA LEU A 2 2.67 4.87 3.10
C LEU A 2 2.63 3.74 2.04
N VAL A 3 1.79 3.82 1.01
CA VAL A 3 1.68 2.81 -0.07
C VAL A 3 3.03 2.42 -0.70
N CYS A 4 3.95 3.36 -0.90
CA CYS A 4 5.26 3.08 -1.48
C CYS A 4 6.21 2.35 -0.50
N ARG A 5 5.89 2.37 0.79
CA ARG A 5 6.58 1.66 1.88
C ARG A 5 5.95 0.32 2.23
N PHE A 6 4.80 0.00 1.63
CA PHE A 6 4.09 -1.24 1.92
C PHE A 6 4.98 -2.46 1.69
N GLU A 7 5.72 -2.47 0.59
CA GLU A 7 6.65 -3.55 0.26
C GLU A 7 7.82 -3.63 1.24
N ASP A 8 8.41 -2.49 1.61
CA ASP A 8 9.46 -2.47 2.64
C ASP A 8 8.95 -3.02 3.99
N ALA A 9 7.68 -2.79 4.31
CA ALA A 9 7.04 -3.32 5.51
C ALA A 9 6.77 -4.83 5.40
N VAL A 10 6.34 -5.33 4.23
CA VAL A 10 6.21 -6.76 3.97
C VAL A 10 7.58 -7.44 4.10
N ASP A 11 8.61 -6.88 3.47
CA ASP A 11 9.99 -7.43 3.49
C ASP A 11 10.53 -7.63 4.90
N GLN A 12 10.19 -6.74 5.82
CA GLN A 12 10.71 -6.75 7.19
C GLN A 12 9.85 -7.54 8.15
N CYS A 13 8.52 -7.48 8.01
CA CYS A 13 7.59 -8.06 8.98
C CYS A 13 7.09 -9.44 8.56
N LEU A 14 7.02 -9.69 7.25
CA LEU A 14 6.49 -10.91 6.65
C LEU A 14 7.35 -11.32 5.43
N PRO A 15 8.67 -11.56 5.60
CA PRO A 15 9.57 -11.88 4.47
C PRO A 15 9.11 -13.12 3.68
N ASP A 16 8.46 -14.08 4.33
CA ASP A 16 7.89 -15.26 3.67
C ASP A 16 6.65 -14.94 2.81
N HIS A 17 6.06 -13.76 2.99
CA HIS A 17 5.02 -13.23 2.10
C HIS A 17 5.63 -12.49 0.90
N ARG A 18 6.95 -12.55 0.74
CA ARG A 18 7.71 -12.03 -0.38
C ARG A 18 8.39 -13.16 -1.15
N VAL A 19 7.64 -14.09 -1.75
CA VAL A 19 8.31 -15.25 -2.39
C VAL A 19 8.35 -15.15 -3.92
N GLN A 20 9.62 -15.03 -4.36
CA GLN A 20 10.23 -15.44 -5.62
C GLN A 20 9.75 -14.78 -6.92
N ARG A 21 10.61 -13.88 -7.44
CA ARG A 21 11.23 -13.73 -8.78
C ARG A 21 10.65 -14.43 -10.04
N ARG A 22 9.64 -15.29 -9.97
CA ARG A 22 9.11 -16.10 -11.07
C ARG A 22 7.67 -15.76 -11.48
N ASN A 23 6.84 -15.18 -10.60
CA ASN A 23 5.48 -14.72 -10.95
C ASN A 23 5.38 -13.19 -10.87
N GLY A 24 5.93 -12.51 -11.87
CA GLY A 24 6.02 -11.04 -11.96
C GLY A 24 4.70 -10.31 -12.25
N ASN A 25 3.55 -10.84 -11.83
CA ASN A 25 2.24 -10.28 -12.20
C ASN A 25 1.76 -9.18 -11.24
N ILE A 26 2.24 -9.13 -10.00
CA ILE A 26 1.88 -8.10 -9.02
C ILE A 26 3.16 -7.42 -8.52
N LEU A 27 3.32 -6.15 -8.87
CA LEU A 27 4.49 -5.31 -8.66
C LEU A 27 4.28 -4.34 -7.49
N PRO A 28 5.37 -3.88 -6.86
CA PRO A 28 5.33 -2.72 -5.99
C PRO A 28 4.71 -1.51 -6.69
N ASN A 29 3.94 -0.69 -5.98
CA ASN A 29 3.38 0.54 -6.56
C ASN A 29 4.44 1.51 -7.09
N HIS A 30 5.65 1.54 -6.50
CA HIS A 30 6.74 2.38 -6.99
C HIS A 30 7.31 1.89 -8.35
N HIS A 31 6.99 0.68 -8.82
CA HIS A 31 7.40 0.21 -10.15
C HIS A 31 6.52 0.75 -11.29
N ASN A 32 5.51 1.56 -10.99
CA ASN A 32 4.67 2.18 -12.01
C ASN A 32 5.46 3.19 -12.87
N THR A 33 4.96 3.51 -14.06
CA THR A 33 5.72 4.31 -15.04
C THR A 33 6.08 5.72 -14.53
N LEU A 34 5.25 6.31 -13.67
CA LEU A 34 5.45 7.66 -13.15
C LEU A 34 6.41 7.69 -11.95
N LEU A 35 6.44 6.63 -11.14
CA LEU A 35 7.16 6.61 -9.87
C LEU A 35 8.51 5.89 -9.96
N ARG A 36 8.72 4.98 -10.91
CA ARG A 36 9.88 4.07 -10.94
C ARG A 36 11.25 4.75 -10.97
N SER A 37 11.34 5.91 -11.61
CA SER A 37 12.60 6.68 -11.71
C SER A 37 12.73 7.77 -10.66
N GLN A 38 11.73 7.94 -9.78
CA GLN A 38 11.67 9.05 -8.84
C GLN A 38 12.27 8.66 -7.48
N PRO A 39 13.08 9.55 -6.87
CA PRO A 39 13.38 9.48 -5.44
C PRO A 39 12.09 9.46 -4.60
N LEU A 40 12.13 8.84 -3.43
CA LEU A 40 10.93 8.59 -2.63
C LEU A 40 10.25 9.88 -2.12
N ASP A 41 11.03 10.90 -1.78
CA ASP A 41 10.55 12.24 -1.46
C ASP A 41 9.78 12.86 -2.63
N GLN A 42 10.30 12.72 -3.85
CA GLN A 42 9.61 13.18 -5.06
C GLN A 42 8.33 12.37 -5.34
N VAL A 43 8.33 11.06 -5.05
CA VAL A 43 7.11 10.22 -5.10
C VAL A 43 6.05 10.78 -4.15
N TYR A 44 6.43 11.17 -2.92
CA TYR A 44 5.48 11.76 -1.99
C TYR A 44 4.94 13.11 -2.45
N HIS A 45 5.80 13.97 -2.99
CA HIS A 45 5.36 15.24 -3.59
C HIS A 45 4.33 15.03 -4.72
N LEU A 46 4.53 14.02 -5.59
CA LEU A 46 3.58 13.69 -6.64
C LEU A 46 2.23 13.17 -6.09
N ILE A 47 2.27 12.39 -5.02
CA ILE A 47 1.05 11.86 -4.37
C ILE A 47 0.28 12.99 -3.67
N GLU A 48 0.97 13.89 -2.98
CA GLU A 48 0.37 15.04 -2.29
C GLU A 48 -0.13 16.12 -3.24
N GLY A 49 0.53 16.27 -4.40
CA GLY A 49 0.11 17.20 -5.45
C GLY A 49 -1.13 16.74 -6.22
N ALA A 50 -1.67 15.55 -5.95
CA ALA A 50 -2.90 15.08 -6.58
C ALA A 50 -4.10 15.90 -6.10
N THR A 51 -4.73 16.65 -7.01
CA THR A 51 -5.83 17.58 -6.72
C THR A 51 -7.18 16.90 -6.52
N ASP A 52 -7.33 15.69 -7.02
CA ASP A 52 -8.54 14.89 -6.90
C ASP A 52 -8.24 13.39 -6.88
N LEU A 53 -9.28 12.58 -6.64
CA LEU A 53 -9.16 11.13 -6.60
C LEU A 53 -8.61 10.58 -7.92
N ARG A 54 -9.05 11.07 -9.08
CA ARG A 54 -8.60 10.56 -10.39
C ARG A 54 -7.11 10.81 -10.59
N ALA A 55 -6.63 12.01 -10.24
CA ALA A 55 -5.21 12.36 -10.26
C ALA A 55 -4.40 11.42 -9.34
N LEU A 56 -4.87 11.17 -8.12
CA LEU A 56 -4.22 10.27 -7.17
C LEU A 56 -4.12 8.84 -7.71
N LEU A 57 -5.21 8.32 -8.29
CA LEU A 57 -5.25 6.98 -8.87
C LEU A 57 -4.29 6.84 -10.04
N ARG A 58 -4.16 7.88 -10.87
CA ARG A 58 -3.19 7.91 -11.95
C ARG A 58 -1.77 7.93 -11.39
N THR A 59 -1.48 8.73 -10.37
CA THR A 59 -0.15 8.76 -9.75
C THR A 59 0.27 7.38 -9.18
N ILE A 60 -0.66 6.64 -8.55
CA ILE A 60 -0.33 5.42 -7.81
C ILE A 60 -0.41 4.13 -8.66
N ASN A 61 -1.36 4.04 -9.60
CA ASN A 61 -1.65 2.80 -10.33
C ASN A 61 -1.53 2.91 -11.86
N TYR A 62 -0.92 3.98 -12.40
CA TYR A 62 -0.76 4.15 -13.85
C TYR A 62 0.30 3.23 -14.46
N VAL A 63 -0.08 2.56 -15.55
CA VAL A 63 0.85 1.80 -16.40
C VAL A 63 0.79 2.37 -17.80
N ARG A 64 1.91 2.86 -18.32
CA ARG A 64 1.99 3.26 -19.73
C ARG A 64 1.82 2.05 -20.62
N ARG A 65 0.88 2.11 -21.55
CA ARG A 65 0.75 1.10 -22.61
C ARG A 65 1.67 1.46 -23.77
N GLU A 66 2.54 0.53 -24.14
CA GLU A 66 3.33 0.66 -25.37
C GLU A 66 2.37 0.67 -26.58
N GLY A 67 2.53 1.61 -27.50
CA GLY A 67 1.72 1.73 -28.71
C GLY A 67 0.42 2.52 -28.59
N SER A 68 0.03 3.02 -27.41
CA SER A 68 -1.04 4.04 -27.31
C SER A 68 -0.42 5.42 -27.47
N GLY A 69 -0.71 6.10 -28.58
CA GLY A 69 -0.44 7.53 -28.74
C GLY A 69 -1.06 8.35 -27.60
N SER A 70 -0.52 9.55 -27.39
CA SER A 70 -0.87 10.52 -26.32
C SER A 70 -2.37 10.70 -26.09
N ASP A 71 -3.19 10.48 -27.11
CA ASP A 71 -4.60 10.85 -27.13
C ASP A 71 -5.53 9.80 -26.47
N LYS A 72 -5.00 8.67 -25.97
CA LYS A 72 -5.79 7.65 -25.24
C LYS A 72 -5.65 7.70 -23.71
N ASP A 73 -4.85 8.63 -23.18
CA ASP A 73 -4.65 8.79 -21.74
C ASP A 73 -5.91 9.30 -21.00
N ASP A 74 -6.87 9.88 -21.73
CA ASP A 74 -8.17 10.30 -21.20
C ASP A 74 -9.11 9.14 -20.85
N ALA A 75 -8.79 7.92 -21.31
CA ALA A 75 -9.55 6.69 -21.06
C ALA A 75 -9.04 5.89 -19.83
N TYR A 76 -8.17 6.48 -19.00
CA TYR A 76 -7.70 5.82 -17.77
C TYR A 76 -8.88 5.53 -16.82
N ASN A 77 -9.34 4.28 -16.82
CA ASN A 77 -10.35 3.77 -15.89
C ASN A 77 -9.72 3.07 -14.67
N GLY A 78 -8.38 3.03 -14.59
CA GLY A 78 -7.58 2.49 -13.49
C GLY A 78 -7.66 0.98 -13.29
N TYR A 79 -8.80 0.35 -13.56
CA TYR A 79 -9.10 -1.02 -13.19
C TYR A 79 -8.22 -2.05 -13.92
N GLN A 80 -7.88 -1.79 -15.19
CA GLN A 80 -7.05 -2.71 -15.96
C GLN A 80 -5.57 -2.65 -15.58
N ASP A 81 -5.11 -1.50 -15.08
CA ASP A 81 -3.70 -1.24 -14.78
C ASP A 81 -3.39 -1.51 -13.30
N SER A 82 -4.39 -1.37 -12.42
CA SER A 82 -4.27 -1.69 -11.00
C SER A 82 -4.05 -3.18 -10.72
N LYS A 83 -4.34 -4.06 -11.69
CA LYS A 83 -4.11 -5.50 -11.52
C LYS A 83 -2.64 -5.87 -11.32
N TYR A 84 -1.76 -4.99 -11.77
CA TYR A 84 -0.32 -5.18 -11.71
C TYR A 84 0.30 -4.66 -10.42
N PHE A 85 -0.47 -4.13 -9.46
CA PHE A 85 0.09 -3.51 -8.27
C PHE A 85 -0.38 -4.15 -6.97
N LYS A 86 0.53 -4.22 -6.00
CA LYS A 86 0.31 -4.72 -4.63
C LYS A 86 -0.78 -3.95 -3.90
N VAL A 87 -0.85 -2.64 -4.11
CA VAL A 87 -1.92 -1.81 -3.55
C VAL A 87 -2.73 -1.20 -4.68
N ASN A 88 -4.01 -1.56 -4.73
CA ASN A 88 -4.95 -1.05 -5.72
C ASN A 88 -5.83 0.03 -5.09
N PHE A 89 -5.58 1.29 -5.46
CA PHE A 89 -6.43 2.41 -5.08
C PHE A 89 -7.64 2.57 -5.99
N THR A 90 -7.64 1.98 -7.19
CA THR A 90 -8.73 2.14 -8.17
C THR A 90 -10.05 1.53 -7.69
N ALA A 91 -9.99 0.58 -6.74
CA ALA A 91 -11.15 0.11 -5.99
C ALA A 91 -11.91 1.24 -5.28
N ALA A 92 -11.25 2.36 -4.95
CA ALA A 92 -11.87 3.51 -4.30
C ALA A 92 -12.93 4.19 -5.18
N GLN A 93 -12.84 4.10 -6.51
CA GLN A 93 -13.85 4.65 -7.39
C GLN A 93 -15.19 3.93 -7.26
N LYS A 94 -15.17 2.60 -7.23
CA LYS A 94 -16.37 1.75 -7.29
C LYS A 94 -16.85 1.29 -5.91
N PHE A 95 -15.92 0.89 -5.04
CA PHE A 95 -16.22 0.20 -3.79
C PHE A 95 -15.87 1.03 -2.55
N LYS A 96 -15.26 2.21 -2.71
CA LYS A 96 -14.78 3.05 -1.61
C LYS A 96 -13.79 2.33 -0.69
N THR A 97 -13.01 1.41 -1.24
CA THR A 97 -11.98 0.64 -0.54
C THR A 97 -10.60 0.84 -1.17
N VAL A 98 -9.55 0.50 -0.41
CA VAL A 98 -8.19 0.29 -0.93
C VAL A 98 -7.87 -1.18 -0.78
N GLU A 99 -7.47 -1.84 -1.86
CA GLU A 99 -7.18 -3.27 -1.87
C GLU A 99 -5.69 -3.51 -1.68
N PHE A 100 -5.33 -4.28 -0.66
CA PHE A 100 -3.98 -4.79 -0.46
C PHE A 100 -3.91 -6.24 -0.94
N ARG A 101 -2.95 -6.53 -1.81
CA ARG A 101 -2.87 -7.79 -2.53
C ARG A 101 -1.63 -8.55 -2.12
N GLN A 102 -1.85 -9.79 -1.73
CA GLN A 102 -0.79 -10.77 -1.58
C GLN A 102 -0.39 -11.32 -2.95
N HIS A 103 0.86 -11.74 -3.07
CA HIS A 103 1.41 -12.30 -4.32
C HIS A 103 0.85 -13.69 -4.64
N GLU A 104 0.45 -14.46 -3.62
CA GLU A 104 -0.06 -15.82 -3.73
C GLU A 104 -1.34 -15.97 -2.90
N GLY A 105 -2.32 -16.70 -3.44
CA GLY A 105 -3.51 -17.09 -2.69
C GLY A 105 -3.22 -18.27 -1.78
N THR A 106 -3.80 -18.27 -0.58
CA THR A 106 -3.61 -19.34 0.41
C THR A 106 -4.95 -19.95 0.81
N VAL A 107 -4.94 -21.26 1.10
CA VAL A 107 -6.06 -21.96 1.75
C VAL A 107 -5.84 -22.11 3.26
N SER A 108 -4.66 -21.71 3.77
CA SER A 108 -4.37 -21.74 5.20
C SER A 108 -5.04 -20.57 5.90
N ALA A 109 -5.97 -20.87 6.81
CA ALA A 109 -6.65 -19.87 7.62
C ALA A 109 -5.65 -19.04 8.45
N THR A 110 -4.60 -19.67 8.98
CA THR A 110 -3.56 -18.99 9.75
C THR A 110 -2.85 -17.93 8.93
N VAL A 111 -2.44 -18.26 7.70
CA VAL A 111 -1.76 -17.30 6.80
C VAL A 111 -2.71 -16.16 6.42
N THR A 112 -3.98 -16.44 6.18
CA THR A 112 -4.99 -15.40 5.93
C THR A 112 -5.16 -14.45 7.12
N ILE A 113 -5.19 -14.98 8.34
CA ILE A 113 -5.30 -14.18 9.57
C ILE A 113 -4.06 -13.31 9.76
N GLU A 114 -2.86 -13.88 9.61
CA GLU A 114 -1.59 -13.15 9.72
C GLU A 114 -1.51 -12.00 8.71
N TRP A 115 -1.91 -12.25 7.46
CA TRP A 115 -1.98 -11.22 6.43
C TRP A 115 -2.99 -10.12 6.80
N ALA A 116 -4.19 -10.49 7.24
CA ALA A 116 -5.23 -9.53 7.62
C ALA A 116 -4.79 -8.66 8.81
N GLU A 117 -4.18 -9.25 9.84
CA GLU A 117 -3.63 -8.52 10.97
C GLU A 117 -2.52 -7.55 10.53
N PHE A 118 -1.65 -7.98 9.62
CA PHE A 118 -0.61 -7.13 9.06
C PHE A 118 -1.18 -5.91 8.34
N ILE A 119 -2.18 -6.10 7.47
CA ILE A 119 -2.85 -4.99 6.78
C ILE A 119 -3.49 -4.03 7.78
N LEU A 120 -4.19 -4.54 8.79
CA LEU A 120 -4.84 -3.71 9.80
C LEU A 120 -3.82 -2.86 10.58
N ARG A 121 -2.70 -3.46 11.00
CA ARG A 121 -1.65 -2.73 11.73
C ARG A 121 -0.98 -1.68 10.84
N PHE A 122 -0.68 -2.03 9.59
CA PHE A 122 -0.10 -1.11 8.61
C PHE A 122 -1.01 0.09 8.32
N VAL A 123 -2.32 -0.14 8.11
CA VAL A 123 -3.29 0.93 7.87
C VAL A 123 -3.44 1.82 9.10
N ASN A 124 -3.52 1.24 10.30
CA ASN A 124 -3.56 2.03 11.53
C ASN A 124 -2.33 2.91 11.68
N PHE A 125 -1.14 2.35 11.44
CA PHE A 125 0.09 3.13 11.41
C PHE A 125 -0.01 4.29 10.42
N ALA A 126 -0.40 4.01 9.17
CA ALA A 126 -0.55 5.04 8.13
C ALA A 126 -1.52 6.18 8.51
N ILE A 127 -2.58 5.88 9.27
CA ILE A 127 -3.58 6.86 9.74
C ILE A 127 -3.03 7.73 10.87
N TYR A 128 -2.23 7.14 11.77
CA TYR A 128 -1.77 7.82 12.99
C TYR A 128 -0.38 8.43 12.90
N SER A 129 0.42 8.09 11.87
CA SER A 129 1.73 8.68 11.65
C SER A 129 1.65 10.09 11.08
N HIS A 130 2.56 10.96 11.52
CA HIS A 130 2.75 12.28 10.92
C HIS A 130 3.35 12.15 9.51
N PRO A 131 2.98 13.00 8.53
CA PRO A 131 3.56 12.97 7.19
C PRO A 131 5.09 12.99 7.18
N ASP A 132 5.73 13.74 8.08
CA ASP A 132 7.19 13.81 8.16
C ASP A 132 7.83 12.49 8.61
N GLN A 133 7.15 11.72 9.49
CA GLN A 133 7.60 10.38 9.88
C GLN A 133 7.53 9.42 8.68
N LEU A 134 6.51 9.57 7.83
CA LEU A 134 6.35 8.79 6.62
C LEU A 134 7.37 9.14 5.53
N LYS A 135 7.83 10.40 5.50
CA LYS A 135 8.76 10.97 4.50
C LYS A 135 10.23 10.83 4.87
N ALA A 136 10.59 10.82 6.16
CA ALA A 136 11.98 10.75 6.61
C ALA A 136 12.68 9.54 5.96
N GLY A 137 13.68 9.82 5.13
CA GLY A 137 14.50 8.80 4.49
C GLY A 137 15.26 8.00 5.54
N GLY A 138 15.04 6.70 5.57
CA GLY A 138 15.59 5.79 6.58
C GLY A 138 14.46 5.00 7.25
N LEU A 139 14.35 3.73 6.89
CA LEU A 139 13.33 2.80 7.41
C LEU A 139 13.48 2.54 8.92
N ASN A 140 14.55 3.00 9.55
CA ASN A 140 14.90 2.62 10.91
C ASN A 140 13.94 3.20 11.96
N GLY A 141 13.50 4.46 11.85
CA GLY A 141 12.62 5.06 12.87
C GLY A 141 11.16 4.56 12.78
N THR A 142 10.58 4.59 11.58
CA THR A 142 9.16 4.29 11.36
C THR A 142 8.84 2.79 11.30
N ILE A 143 9.81 1.94 10.94
CA ILE A 143 9.58 0.48 10.96
C ILE A 143 9.91 -0.15 12.31
N GLN A 144 10.78 0.41 13.14
CA GLN A 144 10.84 0.02 14.56
C GLN A 144 9.51 0.29 15.26
N GLU A 145 8.83 1.40 14.93
CA GLU A 145 7.45 1.66 15.37
C GLU A 145 6.45 0.65 14.81
N LEU A 146 6.54 0.25 13.53
CA LEU A 146 5.76 -0.86 12.98
C LEU A 146 6.06 -2.16 13.72
N HIS A 147 7.33 -2.51 13.96
CA HIS A 147 7.74 -3.70 14.68
C HIS A 147 7.22 -3.67 16.14
N HIS A 148 7.21 -2.51 16.80
CA HIS A 148 6.52 -2.33 18.09
C HIS A 148 5.01 -2.51 17.99
N LEU A 149 4.37 -2.08 16.89
CA LEU A 149 2.97 -2.39 16.61
C LEU A 149 2.77 -3.89 16.36
N PHE A 150 3.73 -4.62 15.79
CA PHE A 150 3.69 -6.07 15.57
C PHE A 150 3.98 -6.90 16.84
N VAL A 151 4.84 -6.40 17.73
CA VAL A 151 5.23 -7.04 19.02
C VAL A 151 4.21 -6.81 20.13
N LEU A 152 3.10 -6.11 19.87
CA LEU A 152 1.97 -6.00 20.81
C LEU A 152 0.81 -6.93 20.44
N PRO A 153 0.80 -8.19 20.93
CA PRO A 153 -0.38 -9.05 20.89
C PRO A 153 -1.57 -8.55 21.74
N ARG A 154 -1.41 -7.54 22.61
CA ARG A 154 -2.42 -7.23 23.65
C ARG A 154 -2.99 -5.81 23.65
N LEU A 155 -2.22 -4.77 23.29
CA LEU A 155 -2.71 -3.38 23.43
C LEU A 155 -3.78 -2.98 22.41
N PHE A 156 -3.82 -3.62 21.23
CA PHE A 156 -4.86 -3.35 20.24
C PHE A 156 -6.24 -3.89 20.67
N GLN A 157 -6.27 -5.09 21.30
CA GLN A 157 -7.49 -5.61 21.91
C GLN A 157 -7.99 -4.74 23.08
N GLU A 158 -7.07 -4.17 23.87
CA GLU A 158 -7.45 -3.25 24.95
C GLU A 158 -7.95 -1.88 24.46
N ARG A 159 -7.38 -1.33 23.38
CA ARG A 159 -7.87 -0.06 22.80
C ARG A 159 -9.22 -0.20 22.10
N LEU A 160 -9.50 -1.34 21.46
CA LEU A 160 -10.83 -1.65 20.94
C LEU A 160 -11.86 -1.83 22.06
N ARG A 161 -11.49 -2.49 23.17
CA ARG A 161 -12.31 -2.55 24.39
C ARG A 161 -12.60 -1.18 25.00
N ARG A 162 -11.64 -0.24 24.97
CA ARG A 162 -11.83 1.12 25.52
C ARG A 162 -12.67 2.04 24.63
N LYS A 163 -12.89 1.70 23.35
CA LYS A 163 -13.76 2.46 22.44
C LYS A 163 -15.19 1.90 22.31
N HIS A 164 -15.49 0.78 22.96
CA HIS A 164 -16.85 0.22 23.03
C HIS A 164 -17.22 -0.11 24.48
N ILE A 165 -17.76 0.90 25.17
CA ILE A 165 -18.77 0.92 26.26
C ILE A 165 -19.04 2.44 26.38
N GLN A 166 -20.20 2.99 26.04
CA GLN A 166 -21.54 2.62 26.47
C GLN A 166 -22.53 2.52 25.29
N ILE A 167 -23.27 1.40 25.25
CA ILE A 167 -24.70 1.43 24.91
C ILE A 167 -25.41 1.45 26.26
#